data_AF-M4W8Q6-F1
#
_entry.id   AF-M4W8Q6-F1
#
_cell.length_a   1.000
_cell.length_b   1.000
_cell.length_c   1.000
_cell.angle_alpha   90.00
_cell.angle_beta   90.00
_cell.angle_gamma   90.00
#
_symmetry.space_group_name_H-M   'P 1'
#
loop_
_entity.id
_entity.type
_entity.pdbx_description
1 polymer ?
#
loop_
_entity_poly.entity_id
_entity_poly.type
_entity_poly.pdbx_seq_one_letter_code
_entity_poly.pdbx_strand_id
1 'polypeptide(L)' 'LPFSFDLLTPAFEYGNRVFTKYPADIQDYFKQSFPEGYSWERDVTFEDQAACTVISQI' A
#
# COMPACT_ATOMS: atom_id res chain seq x y z
N LEU A 1 4.82 -19.04 6.83
CA LEU A 1 5.09 -18.48 5.49
C LEU A 1 6.54 -18.81 5.12
N PRO A 2 6.89 -18.94 3.83
CA PRO A 2 8.27 -19.20 3.41
C PRO A 2 9.22 -18.00 3.58
N PHE A 3 8.73 -16.88 4.11
CA PHE A 3 9.47 -15.65 4.41
C PHE A 3 8.87 -14.98 5.67
N SER A 4 9.56 -13.96 6.21
CA SER A 4 9.09 -13.23 7.40
C SER A 4 7.76 -12.53 7.14
N PHE A 5 6.82 -12.65 8.07
CA PHE A 5 5.54 -11.95 7.98
C PHE A 5 5.72 -10.42 7.90
N ASP A 6 6.76 -9.89 8.55
CA ASP A 6 7.04 -8.45 8.58
C ASP A 6 7.34 -7.86 7.18
N LEU A 7 7.78 -8.70 6.24
CA LEU A 7 7.98 -8.30 4.84
C LEU A 7 6.68 -7.88 4.16
N LEU A 8 5.55 -8.42 4.63
CA LEU A 8 4.22 -8.14 4.08
C LEU A 8 3.51 -6.97 4.75
N THR A 9 3.94 -6.58 5.96
CA THR A 9 3.29 -5.53 6.75
C THR A 9 3.10 -4.22 5.96
N PRO A 10 4.09 -3.71 5.20
CA PRO A 10 3.91 -2.49 4.41
C PRO A 10 2.88 -2.61 3.29
N ALA A 11 2.64 -3.82 2.78
CA ALA A 11 1.65 -4.06 1.74
C ALA A 11 0.24 -4.17 2.32
N PHE A 12 0.05 -4.89 3.43
CA PHE A 12 -1.27 -5.09 4.02
C PHE A 12 -1.76 -3.92 4.88
N GLU A 13 -0.86 -3.26 5.61
CA GLU A 13 -1.23 -2.11 6.44
C GLU A 13 -1.19 -0.82 5.60
N TYR A 14 -0.01 -0.42 5.13
CA TYR A 14 0.15 0.84 4.38
C TYR A 14 -0.35 0.79 2.93
N GLY A 15 -0.77 -0.37 2.42
CA GLY A 15 -1.42 -0.49 1.12
C GLY A 15 -2.87 -0.05 1.12
N ASN A 16 -3.57 -0.22 2.25
CA ASN A 16 -4.99 0.11 2.37
C ASN A 16 -5.23 1.56 2.81
N ARG A 17 -4.63 2.51 2.09
CA ARG A 17 -4.62 3.93 2.48
C ARG A 17 -5.98 4.59 2.53
N VAL A 18 -6.99 4.00 1.89
CA VAL A 18 -8.39 4.45 1.93
C VAL A 18 -8.94 4.59 3.37
N PHE A 19 -8.45 3.77 4.30
CA PHE A 19 -8.88 3.83 5.71
C PHE A 19 -8.14 4.89 6.53
N THR A 20 -7.18 5.60 5.92
CA THR A 20 -6.47 6.69 6.60
C THR A 20 -7.43 7.84 6.90
N LYS A 21 -7.29 8.43 8.08
CA LYS A 21 -8.09 9.58 8.50
C LYS A 21 -7.36 10.87 8.14
N TYR A 22 -7.70 11.45 6.99
CA TYR A 22 -7.16 12.74 6.57
C TYR A 22 -7.79 13.88 7.39
N PRO A 23 -7.00 14.91 7.75
CA PRO A 23 -7.51 16.19 8.24
C PRO A 23 -8.52 16.80 7.26
N ALA A 24 -9.45 17.63 7.77
CA ALA A 24 -10.55 18.18 6.97
C ALA A 24 -10.07 19.11 5.83
N ASP A 25 -8.88 19.66 5.95
CA ASP A 25 -8.22 20.55 4.99
C ASP A 25 -7.38 19.81 3.94
N ILE A 26 -7.22 18.48 4.06
CA ILE A 26 -6.45 17.67 3.11
C ILE A 26 -7.39 16.76 2.33
N GLN A 27 -7.28 16.86 1.00
CA GLN A 27 -8.08 16.08 0.07
C GLN A 27 -7.68 14.59 0.11
N ASP A 28 -8.65 13.70 0.40
CA ASP A 28 -8.43 12.25 0.47
C ASP A 28 -8.62 11.59 -0.90
N TYR A 29 -7.56 11.56 -1.70
CA TYR A 29 -7.60 11.00 -3.06
C TYR A 29 -7.99 9.51 -3.11
N PHE A 30 -7.67 8.74 -2.07
CA PHE A 30 -7.95 7.31 -2.03
C PHE A 30 -9.43 7.01 -1.80
N LYS A 31 -10.13 7.83 -1.01
CA LYS A 31 -11.59 7.68 -0.86
C LYS A 31 -12.35 8.17 -2.09
N GLN A 32 -11.82 9.17 -2.80
CA GLN A 32 -12.47 9.73 -3.99
C GLN A 32 -12.46 8.81 -5.21
N SER A 33 -11.53 7.86 -5.28
CA SER A 33 -11.48 6.92 -6.39
C SER A 33 -12.61 5.87 -6.34
N PHE A 34 -13.35 5.77 -5.23
CA PHE A 34 -14.49 4.87 -5.15
C PHE A 34 -15.72 5.46 -5.86
N PRO A 35 -16.53 4.62 -6.55
CA PRO A 35 -16.57 3.15 -6.43
C PRO A 35 -15.61 2.39 -7.36
N GLU A 36 -14.98 3.04 -8.33
CA GLU A 36 -14.13 2.39 -9.35
C GLU A 36 -12.82 1.84 -8.78
N GLY A 37 -12.34 2.43 -7.68
CA GLY A 37 -11.16 1.97 -6.96
C GLY A 37 -9.86 2.49 -7.54
N TYR A 38 -8.75 1.92 -7.10
CA TYR A 38 -7.41 2.27 -7.58
C TYR A 38 -6.48 1.06 -7.57
N SER A 39 -5.45 1.11 -8.41
CA SER A 39 -4.35 0.17 -8.33
C SER A 39 -3.09 0.89 -7.87
N TRP A 40 -2.21 0.16 -7.21
CA TRP A 40 -0.90 0.67 -6.85
C TRP A 40 0.15 -0.41 -6.97
N GLU A 41 1.36 0.05 -7.27
CA GLU A 41 2.55 -0.77 -7.39
C GLU A 41 3.65 -0.18 -6.51
N ARG A 42 4.42 -1.04 -5.85
CA ARG A 42 5.60 -0.63 -5.08
C ARG A 42 6.71 -1.66 -5.23
N ASP A 43 7.87 -1.14 -5.59
CA ASP A 43 9.13 -1.86 -5.49
C ASP A 43 9.81 -1.54 -4.17
N VAL A 44 10.15 -2.58 -3.42
CA VAL A 44 10.91 -2.51 -2.17
C VAL A 44 12.26 -3.16 -2.40
N THR A 45 13.31 -2.35 -2.40
CA THR A 45 14.69 -2.81 -2.43
C THR A 45 15.24 -2.82 -1.01
N PHE A 46 15.77 -3.96 -0.59
CA PHE A 46 16.39 -4.15 0.72
C PHE A 46 17.90 -3.87 0.64
N GLU A 47 18.51 -3.55 1.78
CA GLU A 47 19.94 -3.17 1.85
C GLU A 47 20.89 -4.27 1.32
N ASP A 48 20.47 -5.53 1.45
CA ASP A 48 21.17 -6.72 0.96
C ASP A 48 20.92 -7.02 -0.53
N GLN A 49 20.33 -6.07 -1.27
CA GLN A 49 19.95 -6.18 -2.68
C GLN A 49 18.78 -7.14 -2.95
N ALA A 50 18.11 -7.68 -1.93
CA ALA A 50 16.84 -8.36 -2.15
C ALA A 50 15.79 -7.37 -2.69
N ALA A 51 14.85 -7.89 -3.47
CA ALA A 51 13.78 -7.08 -4.07
C ALA A 51 12.42 -7.74 -3.84
N CYS A 52 11.41 -6.91 -3.58
CA CYS A 52 10.01 -7.31 -3.50
C CYS A 52 9.15 -6.32 -4.28
N THR A 53 8.45 -6.80 -5.30
CA THR A 53 7.46 -6.02 -6.05
C THR A 53 6.08 -6.40 -5.57
N VAL A 54 5.27 -5.40 -5.22
CA VAL A 54 3.89 -5.57 -4.76
C VAL A 54 2.96 -4.84 -5.70
N ILE A 55 1.94 -5.55 -6.18
CA ILE A 55 0.87 -5.01 -7.02
C ILE A 55 -0.44 -5.28 -6.30
N SER A 56 -1.29 -4.27 -6.19
CA SER A 56 -2.60 -4.38 -5.54
C SER A 56 -3.66 -3.62 -6.33
N GLN A 57 -4.86 -4.20 -6.37
CA GLN A 57 -6.07 -3.61 -6.91
C GLN A 57 -7.08 -3.51 -5.77
N ILE A 58 -7.49 -2.27 -5.49
CA ILE A 58 -8.38 -1.90 -4.37
C ILE A 58 -9.68 -1.31 -4.93
#